data_AF-A0A0Q4GWG1-F1
#
_entry.id   AF-A0A0Q4GWG1-F1
#
_cell.length_a   1.000
_cell.length_b   1.000
_cell.length_c   1.000
_cell.angle_alpha   90.00
_cell.angle_beta   90.00
_cell.angle_gamma   90.00
#
_symmetry.space_group_name_H-M   'P 1'
#
loop_
_entity.id
_entity.type
_entity.pdbx_description
1 polymer ?
#
loop_
_entity_poly.entity_id
_entity_poly.type
_entity_poly.pdbx_seq_one_letter_code
_entity_poly.pdbx_strand_id
1 'polypeptide(L)'
;MPRSLLFVLVASAALVVVGAVLILVARVVQPVDSFGWFAYQPLAGSAFMPGGAVLLTTPAVVGAMLAALGFAALAGVVGFALARGRRT
;
A
#
# COMPACT_ATOMS: atom_id res chain seq x y z
N MET A 1 -12.10 -2.08 -27.14
CA MET A 1 -11.49 -0.94 -26.41
C MET A 1 -10.27 -0.45 -27.17
N PRO A 2 -10.04 0.87 -27.31
CA PRO A 2 -8.80 1.38 -27.91
C PRO A 2 -7.58 0.95 -27.09
N ARG A 3 -6.44 0.70 -27.75
CA ARG A 3 -5.20 0.22 -27.10
C ARG A 3 -4.73 1.10 -25.95
N SER A 4 -4.95 2.41 -26.05
CA SER A 4 -4.64 3.38 -24.99
C SER A 4 -5.47 3.16 -23.71
N LEU A 5 -6.76 2.84 -23.83
CA LEU A 5 -7.61 2.56 -22.65
C LEU A 5 -7.18 1.27 -21.93
N LEU A 6 -6.81 0.24 -22.70
CA LEU A 6 -6.27 -1.00 -22.13
C LEU A 6 -4.97 -0.74 -21.36
N PHE A 7 -4.08 0.07 -21.92
CA PHE A 7 -2.84 0.45 -21.25
C PHE A 7 -3.09 1.15 -19.91
N VAL A 8 -3.97 2.16 -19.88
CA VAL A 8 -4.29 2.88 -18.63
C VAL A 8 -4.97 1.96 -17.60
N LEU A 9 -5.84 1.04 -18.05
CA LEU A 9 -6.47 0.05 -17.19
C LEU A 9 -5.44 -0.89 -16.54
N VAL A 10 -4.51 -1.43 -17.33
CA VAL A 10 -3.44 -2.30 -16.81
C VAL A 10 -2.50 -1.53 -15.87
N ALA A 11 -2.11 -0.31 -16.24
CA ALA A 11 -1.21 0.51 -15.43
C ALA A 11 -1.85 0.88 -14.07
N SER A 12 -3.12 1.26 -14.07
CA SER A 12 -3.86 1.58 -12.82
C SER A 12 -4.05 0.36 -11.93
N ALA A 13 -4.39 -0.80 -12.51
CA ALA A 13 -4.45 -2.07 -11.77
C ALA A 13 -3.09 -2.44 -11.16
N ALA A 14 -2.00 -2.32 -11.93
CA ALA A 14 -0.65 -2.57 -11.44
C ALA A 14 -0.29 -1.65 -10.27
N LEU A 15 -0.67 -0.37 -10.34
CA LEU A 15 -0.41 0.59 -9.26
C LEU A 15 -1.12 0.20 -7.95
N VAL A 16 -2.37 -0.27 -8.04
CA VAL A 16 -3.11 -0.82 -6.88
C VAL A 16 -2.39 -2.03 -6.30
N VAL A 17 -1.97 -2.98 -7.15
CA VAL A 17 -1.26 -4.18 -6.70
C VAL A 17 0.04 -3.84 -6.01
N VAL A 18 0.86 -2.96 -6.59
CA VAL A 18 2.13 -2.51 -5.99
C VAL A 18 1.86 -1.83 -4.65
N GLY A 19 0.87 -0.94 -4.57
CA GLY A 19 0.51 -0.28 -3.32
C GLY A 19 0.09 -1.27 -2.22
N ALA A 20 -0.75 -2.25 -2.56
CA ALA A 20 -1.18 -3.30 -1.64
C ALA A 20 -0.01 -4.18 -1.15
N VAL A 21 0.90 -4.56 -2.06
CA VAL A 21 2.09 -5.34 -1.72
C VAL A 21 2.98 -4.58 -0.73
N LEU A 22 3.21 -3.28 -0.94
CA LEU A 22 4.02 -2.48 -0.01
C LEU A 22 3.41 -2.40 1.39
N ILE A 23 2.08 -2.29 1.49
CA ILE A 23 1.37 -2.32 2.77
C ILE A 23 1.54 -3.68 3.47
N LEU A 24 1.47 -4.78 2.71
CA LEU A 24 1.66 -6.13 3.25
C LEU A 24 3.11 -6.37 3.70
N VAL A 25 4.09 -5.96 2.90
CA VAL A 25 5.51 -6.05 3.25
C VAL A 25 5.80 -5.25 4.52
N ALA A 26 5.22 -4.06 4.65
CA ALA A 26 5.32 -3.25 5.86
C ALA A 26 4.74 -3.93 7.11
N ARG A 27 3.89 -4.95 6.98
CA ARG A 27 3.38 -5.76 8.10
C ARG A 27 4.27 -6.95 8.43
N VAL A 28 4.77 -7.61 7.39
CA VAL A 28 5.52 -8.88 7.53
C VAL A 28 6.97 -8.64 7.95
N VAL A 29 7.58 -7.54 7.48
CA VAL A 29 9.02 -7.27 7.70
C VAL A 29 9.29 -6.54 9.02
N GLN A 30 8.28 -6.03 9.71
CA GLN A 30 8.47 -5.41 11.02
C GLN A 30 8.86 -6.50 12.04
N PRO A 31 10.04 -6.42 12.67
CA PRO A 31 10.42 -7.35 13.72
C PRO A 31 9.41 -7.23 14.86
N VAL A 32 8.71 -8.33 15.16
CA VAL A 32 8.02 -8.46 16.45
C VAL A 32 9.13 -8.78 17.44
N ASP A 33 9.79 -7.75 17.96
CA ASP A 33 10.81 -7.94 18.99
C ASP A 33 10.13 -8.57 20.21
N SER A 34 10.34 -9.88 20.40
CA SER A 34 9.92 -10.59 21.59
C SER A 34 10.85 -10.15 22.73
N PHE A 35 10.34 -9.31 23.62
CA PHE A 35 11.07 -8.90 24.82
C PHE A 35 11.48 -10.15 25.62
N GLY A 36 12.77 -10.47 25.63
CA GLY A 36 13.35 -11.49 26.51
C GLY A 36 13.39 -11.00 27.96
N TRP A 37 13.33 -11.93 28.90
CA TRP A 37 13.25 -11.69 30.36
C TRP A 37 14.46 -10.97 31.00
N PHE A 38 15.42 -10.51 30.20
CA PHE A 38 16.60 -9.75 30.63
C PHE A 38 16.47 -8.27 30.27
N ALA A 39 15.74 -7.52 31.10
CA ALA A 39 15.60 -6.07 30.95
C ALA A 39 16.83 -5.32 31.53
N TYR A 40 17.92 -5.21 30.76
CA TYR A 40 19.06 -4.29 31.03
C TYR A 40 18.88 -2.93 30.33
N GLN A 41 17.65 -2.45 30.23
CA GLN A 41 17.30 -1.38 29.28
C GLN A 41 17.75 0.06 29.61
N PRO A 42 18.17 0.48 30.83
CA PRO A 42 18.58 1.88 31.01
C PRO A 42 19.96 2.22 30.42
N LEU A 43 20.84 1.24 30.14
CA LEU A 43 22.24 1.52 29.75
C LEU A 43 22.49 1.59 28.23
N ALA A 44 21.50 1.27 27.40
CA ALA A 44 21.66 1.15 25.94
C ALA A 44 21.03 2.28 25.11
N GLY A 45 20.38 3.27 25.75
CA GLY A 45 19.76 4.41 25.06
C GLY A 45 18.61 4.05 24.10
N SER A 46 18.09 2.82 24.13
CA SER A 46 17.01 2.37 23.26
C SER A 46 15.65 2.69 23.86
N ALA A 47 14.93 3.62 23.23
CA ALA A 47 13.55 3.93 23.56
C ALA A 47 12.65 2.71 23.27
N PHE A 48 11.78 2.38 24.22
CA PHE A 48 10.75 1.35 24.06
C PHE A 48 9.79 1.79 22.94
N MET A 49 9.83 1.10 21.80
CA MET A 49 8.83 1.24 20.74
C MET A 49 7.75 0.18 20.99
N PRO A 50 6.52 0.57 21.37
CA PRO A 50 5.47 -0.39 21.71
C PRO A 50 5.18 -1.29 20.51
N GLY A 51 5.24 -2.61 20.71
CA GLY A 51 4.97 -3.66 19.70
C GLY A 51 3.50 -3.75 19.25
N GLY A 52 2.74 -2.66 19.32
CA GLY A 52 1.48 -2.53 18.61
C GLY A 52 1.74 -2.42 17.11
N ALA A 53 0.81 -2.88 16.28
CA ALA A 53 0.93 -2.78 14.83
C ALA A 53 1.17 -1.32 14.41
N VAL A 54 2.43 -0.93 14.19
CA VAL A 54 2.78 0.41 13.71
C VAL A 54 2.22 0.50 12.30
N LEU A 55 1.04 1.12 12.20
CA LEU A 55 0.32 1.21 10.92
C LEU A 55 1.02 2.19 9.97
N LEU A 56 1.64 3.22 10.55
CA LEU A 56 2.35 4.29 9.87
C LEU A 56 3.85 3.97 9.80
N THR A 57 4.23 3.22 8.78
CA THR A 57 5.64 3.10 8.36
C THR A 57 5.80 3.73 6.98
N THR A 58 6.99 4.22 6.64
CA THR A 58 7.27 4.78 5.30
C THR A 58 6.80 3.89 4.15
N PRO A 59 7.07 2.57 4.13
CA PRO A 59 6.56 1.70 3.08
C PRO A 59 5.03 1.58 3.08
N ALA A 60 4.37 1.58 4.25
CA ALA A 60 2.91 1.56 4.32
C ALA A 60 2.29 2.86 3.77
N VAL A 61 2.89 4.02 4.06
CA VAL A 61 2.43 5.32 3.56
C VAL A 61 2.59 5.41 2.05
N VAL A 62 3.76 5.05 1.52
CA VAL A 62 4.01 5.01 0.06
C VAL A 62 3.05 4.03 -0.61
N GLY A 63 2.85 2.85 -0.02
CA GLY A 63 1.91 1.86 -0.53
C GLY A 63 0.47 2.38 -0.58
N ALA A 64 0.02 3.07 0.47
CA ALA A 64 -1.30 3.68 0.52
C ALA A 64 -1.50 4.76 -0.54
N MET A 65 -0.49 5.61 -0.79
CA MET A 65 -0.56 6.63 -1.84
C MET A 65 -0.67 6.00 -3.24
N LEU A 66 0.14 4.98 -3.52
CA LEU A 66 0.09 4.26 -4.80
C LEU A 66 -1.26 3.57 -5.01
N ALA A 67 -1.78 2.92 -3.97
CA ALA A 67 -3.09 2.29 -4.02
C ALA A 67 -4.21 3.31 -4.28
N ALA A 68 -4.19 4.45 -3.58
CA ALA A 68 -5.18 5.51 -3.75
C ALA A 68 -5.17 6.08 -5.18
N LEU A 69 -3.98 6.38 -5.73
CA LEU A 69 -3.83 6.83 -7.11
C LEU A 69 -4.30 5.77 -8.11
N GLY A 70 -3.96 4.49 -7.86
CA GLY A 70 -4.37 3.37 -8.69
C GLY A 70 -5.89 3.22 -8.73
N PHE A 71 -6.55 3.28 -7.59
CA PHE A 71 -8.01 3.22 -7.50
C PHE A 71 -8.69 4.40 -8.17
N ALA A 72 -8.20 5.63 -7.98
CA ALA A 72 -8.76 6.82 -8.63
C ALA A 72 -8.68 6.70 -10.16
N ALA A 73 -7.52 6.30 -10.70
CA ALA A 73 -7.34 6.10 -12.13
C ALA A 73 -8.20 4.94 -12.66
N LEU A 74 -8.25 3.81 -11.94
CA LEU A 74 -9.03 2.64 -12.31
C LEU A 74 -10.53 2.97 -12.37
N ALA A 75 -11.06 3.65 -11.35
CA ALA A 75 -12.44 4.11 -11.30
C ALA A 75 -12.76 5.05 -12.47
N GLY A 76 -11.85 5.98 -12.79
CA GLY A 76 -12.00 6.88 -13.93
C GLY A 76 -12.07 6.14 -15.27
N VAL A 77 -11.15 5.19 -15.53
CA VAL A 77 -11.12 4.42 -16.78
C VAL A 77 -12.34 3.52 -16.91
N VAL A 78 -12.72 2.82 -15.84
CA VAL A 78 -13.91 1.96 -15.83
C VAL A 78 -15.18 2.79 -16.07
N GLY A 79 -15.33 3.92 -15.37
CA GLY A 79 -16.44 4.84 -15.56
C GLY A 79 -16.52 5.38 -16.99
N PHE A 80 -15.39 5.78 -17.56
CA PHE A 80 -15.32 6.25 -18.94
C PHE A 80 -15.68 5.15 -19.96
N ALA A 81 -15.16 3.94 -19.77
CA ALA A 81 -15.45 2.80 -20.64
C ALA A 81 -16.94 2.42 -20.62
N LEU A 82 -17.55 2.39 -19.43
CA LEU A 82 -18.97 2.12 -19.25
C LEU A 82 -19.85 3.22 -19.89
N ALA A 83 -19.50 4.50 -19.68
CA ALA A 83 -20.23 5.61 -20.27
C ALA A 83 -20.18 5.60 -21.81
N ARG A 84 -19.04 5.21 -22.38
CA ARG A 84 -18.88 5.10 -23.84
C ARG A 84 -19.70 3.95 -24.42
N GLY A 85 -19.79 2.82 -23.73
CA GLY A 85 -20.59 1.67 -24.16
C GLY A 85 -22.12 1.87 -24.07
N ARG A 86 -22.59 2.86 -23.29
CA ARG A 86 -24.02 3.21 -23.17
C ARG A 86 -24.50 4.24 -24.21
N ARG A 87 -23.58 4.88 -24.93
CA ARG A 87 -23.90 5.90 -25.96
C ARG A 87 -23.99 5.32 -27.38
N THR A 88 -23.79 4.02 -27.52
CA THR A 88 -23.97 3.23 -28.76
C THR A 88 -25.14 2.29 -28.57
#